data_AF-R9LBB0-F1
#
_entry.id   AF-R9LBB0-F1
#
_cell.length_a   1.000
_cell.length_b   1.000
_cell.length_c   1.000
_cell.angle_alpha   90.00
_cell.angle_beta   90.00
_cell.angle_gamma   90.00
#
_symmetry.space_group_name_H-M   'P 1'
#
loop_
_entity.id
_entity.type
_entity.pdbx_description
1 polymer ?
#
loop_
_entity_poly.entity_id
_entity_poly.type
_entity_poly.pdbx_seq_one_letter_code
_entity_poly.pdbx_strand_id
1 'polypeptide(L)'
;MTNLQYKNHTFQPNPRRISVSYVQNIAAHLLPAYGTLSQPLGPRCRVVRCEGEVFDTSNADTAAAKLRAIAALCDDSASGMLYLPTGQQFEAVVSRFSYTAQGDGRILSYAVEFTETERKGVQEE
;
A
#
# COMPACT_ATOMS: atom_id res chain seq x y z
N MET A 1 -1.76 -4.01 20.02
CA MET A 1 -1.92 -3.33 18.71
C MET A 1 -0.82 -3.83 17.80
N THR A 2 -1.16 -4.46 16.68
CA THR A 2 -0.18 -4.99 15.73
C THR A 2 0.30 -3.86 14.82
N ASN A 3 1.62 -3.74 14.61
CA ASN A 3 2.16 -2.74 13.70
C ASN A 3 2.04 -3.21 12.25
N LEU A 4 1.98 -2.26 11.31
CA LEU A 4 2.16 -2.57 9.90
C LEU A 4 3.56 -3.17 9.73
N GLN A 5 3.63 -4.33 9.10
CA GLN A 5 4.90 -4.99 8.78
C GLN A 5 4.90 -5.41 7.33
N TYR A 6 5.99 -5.10 6.63
CA TYR A 6 6.23 -5.57 5.28
C TYR A 6 7.58 -6.28 5.23
N LYS A 7 7.59 -7.56 4.86
CA LYS A 7 8.78 -8.41 4.95
C LYS A 7 9.37 -8.36 6.37
N ASN A 8 10.61 -7.88 6.49
CA ASN A 8 11.33 -7.72 7.76
C ASN A 8 11.28 -6.27 8.31
N HIS A 9 10.54 -5.37 7.65
CA HIS A 9 10.43 -3.98 8.06
C HIS A 9 9.13 -3.73 8.82
N THR A 10 9.24 -3.31 10.07
CA THR A 10 8.10 -2.89 10.91
C THR A 10 8.01 -1.37 10.90
N PHE A 11 6.85 -0.84 10.54
CA PHE A 11 6.60 0.60 10.57
C PHE A 11 6.34 1.05 12.01
N GLN A 12 7.25 1.85 12.55
CA GLN A 12 7.13 2.45 13.88
C GLN A 12 7.46 3.95 13.83
N PRO A 13 6.51 4.84 14.16
CA PRO A 13 5.11 4.55 14.53
C PRO A 13 4.29 3.97 13.37
N ASN A 14 3.12 3.39 13.69
CA ASN A 14 2.17 2.95 12.67
C ASN A 14 1.80 4.13 11.75
N PRO A 15 1.62 3.88 10.44
CA PRO A 15 1.19 4.94 9.53
C PRO A 15 -0.14 5.52 9.98
N ARG A 16 -0.27 6.84 9.82
CA ARG A 16 -1.41 7.64 10.24
C ARG A 16 -2.69 7.21 9.52
N ARG A 17 -2.58 6.77 8.27
CA ARG A 17 -3.72 6.33 7.46
C ARG A 17 -3.36 5.09 6.67
N ILE A 18 -4.24 4.10 6.72
CA ILE A 18 -4.18 2.90 5.88
C ILE A 18 -5.50 2.81 5.14
N SER A 19 -5.45 2.81 3.82
CA SER A 19 -6.62 2.60 2.97
C SER A 19 -6.42 1.38 2.08
N VAL A 20 -7.36 0.44 2.16
CA VAL A 20 -7.37 -0.78 1.35
C VAL A 20 -8.46 -0.64 0.30
N SER A 21 -8.07 -0.64 -0.98
CA SER A 21 -8.98 -0.51 -2.11
C SER A 21 -9.18 -1.87 -2.79
N TYR A 22 -10.44 -2.32 -2.81
CA TYR A 22 -10.88 -3.49 -3.56
C TYR A 22 -11.45 -3.02 -4.89
N VAL A 23 -10.62 -3.03 -5.93
CA VAL A 23 -11.09 -2.67 -7.27
C VAL A 23 -11.55 -3.94 -7.97
N GLN A 24 -12.71 -3.91 -8.63
CA GLN A 24 -13.14 -4.95 -9.55
C GLN A 24 -12.96 -4.41 -10.98
N ASN A 25 -12.53 -5.27 -11.90
CA ASN A 25 -12.49 -4.89 -13.30
C ASN A 25 -13.85 -5.19 -13.92
N ILE A 26 -14.60 -4.15 -14.30
CA ILE A 26 -15.95 -4.29 -14.86
C ILE A 26 -15.98 -3.54 -16.20
N ALA A 27 -16.28 -4.27 -17.28
CA ALA A 27 -16.60 -3.67 -18.56
C ALA A 27 -18.07 -3.26 -18.58
N ALA A 28 -18.33 -2.07 -19.11
CA ALA A 28 -19.68 -1.59 -19.37
C ALA A 28 -19.92 -1.60 -20.88
N HIS A 29 -20.89 -2.41 -21.33
CA HIS A 29 -21.28 -2.49 -22.73
C HIS A 29 -22.63 -1.80 -22.93
N LEU A 30 -22.66 -0.78 -23.78
CA LEU A 30 -23.89 -0.09 -24.12
C LEU A 30 -24.68 -0.90 -25.16
N LEU A 31 -25.91 -1.29 -24.82
CA LEU A 31 -26.83 -1.97 -25.70
C LEU A 31 -27.91 -0.98 -26.16
N PRO A 32 -28.00 -0.66 -27.46
CA PRO A 32 -29.05 0.20 -27.99
C PRO A 32 -30.44 -0.28 -27.54
N ALA A 33 -31.28 0.64 -27.05
CA ALA A 33 -32.63 0.38 -26.49
C ALA A 33 -32.70 -0.43 -25.17
N TYR A 34 -31.60 -1.03 -24.70
CA TYR A 34 -31.59 -1.89 -23.50
C TYR A 34 -30.70 -1.36 -22.35
N GLY A 35 -29.99 -0.25 -22.55
CA GLY A 35 -29.20 0.38 -21.51
C GLY A 35 -27.76 -0.13 -21.46
N THR A 36 -27.21 -0.36 -20.27
CA THR A 36 -25.81 -0.78 -20.09
C THR A 36 -25.74 -2.14 -19.41
N LEU A 37 -25.01 -3.07 -20.04
CA LEU A 37 -24.68 -4.38 -19.48
C LEU A 37 -23.31 -4.31 -18.80
N SER A 38 -23.26 -4.64 -17.50
CA SER A 38 -22.00 -4.76 -16.75
C SER A 38 -21.45 -6.18 -16.82
N GLN A 39 -20.23 -6.35 -17.32
CA GLN A 39 -19.53 -7.63 -17.40
C GLN A 39 -18.28 -7.61 -16.49
N PRO A 40 -18.20 -8.48 -15.47
CA PRO A 40 -16.97 -8.62 -14.68
C PRO A 40 -15.86 -9.24 -15.56
N LEU A 41 -14.74 -8.53 -15.66
CA LEU A 41 -13.54 -8.96 -16.40
C LEU A 41 -12.54 -9.74 -15.53
N GLY A 42 -12.95 -10.12 -14.32
CA GLY A 42 -12.13 -10.82 -13.35
C GLY A 42 -11.65 -9.95 -12.18
N PRO A 43 -11.03 -10.60 -11.17
CA PRO A 43 -10.57 -9.92 -9.97
C PRO A 43 -9.34 -9.06 -10.28
N ARG A 44 -9.39 -7.77 -9.91
CA ARG A 44 -8.19 -6.93 -9.85
C ARG A 44 -7.51 -7.11 -8.50
N CYS A 45 -6.19 -6.97 -8.49
CA CYS A 45 -5.38 -6.96 -7.27
C CYS A 45 -5.84 -5.85 -6.32
N ARG A 46 -5.84 -6.15 -5.01
CA ARG A 46 -6.05 -5.14 -3.99
C ARG A 46 -4.89 -4.15 -4.00
N VAL A 47 -5.22 -2.89 -3.75
CA VAL A 47 -4.22 -1.82 -3.61
C VAL A 47 -4.32 -1.26 -2.20
N VAL A 48 -3.21 -1.25 -1.48
CA VAL A 48 -3.13 -0.66 -0.13
C VAL A 48 -2.26 0.57 -0.18
N ARG A 49 -2.83 1.69 0.25
CA ARG A 49 -2.10 2.94 0.44
C ARG A 49 -1.91 3.20 1.92
N CYS A 50 -0.67 3.39 2.31
CA CYS A 50 -0.27 3.74 3.66
C CYS A 50 0.36 5.13 3.64
N GLU A 51 -0.18 6.03 4.45
CA GLU A 51 0.35 7.38 4.64
C GLU A 51 0.79 7.52 6.08
N GLY A 52 2.02 7.98 6.29
CA GLY A 52 2.59 8.13 7.61
C GLY A 52 3.53 9.33 7.69
N GLU A 53 3.94 9.63 8.91
CA GLU A 53 4.84 10.72 9.20
C GLU A 53 6.04 10.13 9.96
N VAL A 54 7.23 10.39 9.45
CA VAL A 54 8.48 10.14 10.16
C VAL A 54 8.91 11.47 10.75
N PHE A 55 8.96 11.51 12.08
CA PHE A 55 9.49 12.62 12.83
C PHE A 55 10.46 12.07 13.86
N ASP A 56 11.52 12.85 14.13
CA ASP A 56 12.44 12.57 15.21
C ASP A 56 12.78 13.89 15.88
N THR A 57 12.46 14.00 17.17
CA THR A 57 12.65 15.25 17.94
C THR A 57 14.11 15.53 18.25
N SER A 58 14.98 14.54 18.06
CA SER A 58 16.37 14.59 18.53
C SER A 58 17.38 14.82 17.41
N ASN A 59 17.11 14.38 16.17
CA ASN A 59 18.02 14.58 15.04
C ASN A 59 17.30 14.45 13.68
N ALA A 60 17.56 15.37 12.75
CA ALA A 60 16.98 15.29 11.40
C ALA A 60 17.55 14.11 10.58
N ASP A 61 18.78 13.68 10.89
CA ASP A 61 19.45 12.60 10.15
C ASP A 61 18.81 11.23 10.40
N THR A 62 18.30 10.98 11.61
CA THR A 62 17.58 9.74 11.95
C THR A 62 16.23 9.63 11.25
N ALA A 63 15.52 10.76 11.05
CA ALA A 63 14.29 10.78 10.25
C ALA A 63 14.57 10.45 8.78
N ALA A 64 15.64 11.01 8.21
CA ALA A 64 16.08 10.69 6.85
C ALA A 64 16.52 9.23 6.71
N ALA A 65 17.20 8.66 7.70
CA ALA A 65 17.61 7.25 7.70
C ALA A 65 16.40 6.29 7.70
N LYS A 66 15.39 6.56 8.54
CA LYS A 66 14.12 5.81 8.55
C LYS A 66 13.43 5.89 7.19
N LEU A 67 13.43 7.06 6.56
CA LEU A 67 12.84 7.25 5.24
C LEU A 67 13.60 6.48 4.15
N ARG A 68 14.94 6.49 4.18
CA ARG A 68 15.76 5.67 3.26
C ARG A 68 15.49 4.19 3.42
N ALA A 69 15.26 3.70 4.64
CA ALA A 69 14.89 2.30 4.87
C ALA A 69 13.56 1.94 4.20
N ILE A 70 12.58 2.84 4.22
CA ILE A 70 11.30 2.65 3.50
C ILE A 70 11.52 2.73 1.99
N ALA A 71 12.34 3.66 1.51
CA ALA A 71 12.66 3.78 0.09
C ALA A 71 13.36 2.52 -0.46
N ALA A 72 14.25 1.90 0.32
CA ALA A 72 14.92 0.66 -0.06
C ALA A 72 13.95 -0.53 -0.24
N LEU A 73 12.76 -0.49 0.37
CA LEU A 73 11.71 -1.48 0.12
C LEU A 73 11.14 -1.36 -1.31
N CYS A 74 11.26 -0.20 -1.94
CA CYS A 74 10.83 0.03 -3.32
C CYS A 74 11.87 -0.48 -4.33
N ASP A 75 13.15 -0.47 -3.97
CA ASP A 75 14.22 -1.00 -4.84
C ASP A 75 14.15 -2.53 -4.95
N ASP A 76 13.68 -3.19 -3.88
CA ASP A 76 13.41 -4.62 -3.88
C ASP A 76 12.08 -4.93 -4.59
N SER A 77 12.18 -5.26 -5.88
CA SER A 77 11.03 -5.63 -6.72
C SER A 77 10.38 -6.98 -6.35
N ALA A 78 10.91 -7.70 -5.37
CA ALA A 78 10.34 -8.97 -4.95
C ALA A 78 9.02 -8.78 -4.19
N SER A 79 8.06 -9.66 -4.43
CA SER A 79 6.86 -9.78 -3.61
C SER A 79 7.23 -10.11 -2.16
N GLY A 80 6.40 -9.67 -1.22
CA GLY A 80 6.60 -9.95 0.20
C GLY A 80 5.29 -9.93 0.96
N MET A 81 5.28 -10.61 2.11
CA MET A 81 4.10 -10.58 2.98
C MET A 81 3.93 -9.21 3.63
N LEU A 82 2.73 -8.66 3.45
CA LEU A 82 2.25 -7.45 4.11
C LEU A 82 1.27 -7.82 5.21
N TYR A 83 1.57 -7.40 6.44
CA TYR A 83 0.75 -7.60 7.62
C TYR A 83 0.09 -6.27 7.99
N LEU A 84 -1.24 -6.23 7.91
CA LEU A 84 -2.03 -5.07 8.31
C LEU A 84 -2.33 -5.11 9.81
N PRO A 85 -2.43 -3.95 10.48
CA PRO A 85 -2.89 -3.85 11.86
C PRO A 85 -4.28 -4.44 12.12
N THR A 86 -5.09 -4.59 11.06
CA THR A 86 -6.42 -5.22 11.09
C THR A 86 -6.38 -6.75 11.21
N GLY A 87 -5.19 -7.36 11.18
CA GLY A 87 -4.98 -8.81 11.22
C GLY A 87 -5.01 -9.49 9.85
N GLN A 88 -5.24 -8.74 8.77
CA GLN A 88 -5.16 -9.26 7.41
C GLN A 88 -3.70 -9.36 6.96
N GLN A 89 -3.38 -10.41 6.21
CA GLN A 89 -2.08 -10.59 5.55
C GLN A 89 -2.27 -11.06 4.11
N PHE A 90 -1.44 -10.57 3.20
CA PHE A 90 -1.39 -11.02 1.81
C PHE A 90 -0.05 -10.63 1.18
N GLU A 91 0.26 -11.29 0.07
CA GLU A 91 1.49 -11.04 -0.65
C GLU A 91 1.34 -9.79 -1.54
N ALA A 92 2.27 -8.85 -1.39
CA ALA A 92 2.23 -7.59 -2.11
C ALA A 92 3.63 -7.13 -2.54
N VAL A 93 3.65 -6.32 -3.59
CA VAL A 93 4.83 -5.60 -4.07
C VAL A 93 4.61 -4.10 -3.86
N VAL A 94 5.68 -3.36 -3.57
CA VAL A 94 5.63 -1.89 -3.52
C VAL A 94 5.47 -1.38 -4.95
N SER A 95 4.31 -0.78 -5.26
CA SER A 95 4.04 -0.21 -6.59
C SER A 95 4.51 1.23 -6.70
N ARG A 96 4.45 1.98 -5.60
CA ARG A 96 4.79 3.39 -5.56
C ARG A 96 5.24 3.81 -4.19
N PHE A 97 6.32 4.58 -4.12
CA PHE A 97 6.74 5.29 -2.93
C PHE A 97 6.89 6.78 -3.24
N SER A 98 6.43 7.63 -2.33
CA SER A 98 6.58 9.07 -2.42
C SER A 98 6.71 9.66 -1.03
N TYR A 99 7.45 10.75 -0.90
CA TYR A 99 7.53 11.49 0.35
C TYR A 99 7.61 12.98 0.08
N THR A 100 7.23 13.73 1.10
CA THR A 100 7.24 15.20 1.13
C THR A 100 7.88 15.63 2.43
N ALA A 101 8.83 16.54 2.33
CA ALA A 101 9.52 17.13 3.47
C ALA A 101 9.05 18.57 3.64
N GLN A 102 8.78 18.98 4.88
CA GLN A 102 8.73 20.42 5.18
C GLN A 102 10.15 20.99 5.16
N GLY A 103 10.32 22.26 4.81
CA GLY A 103 11.64 22.90 4.65
C GLY A 103 12.56 22.87 5.87
N ASP A 104 12.03 22.57 7.07
CA ASP A 104 12.80 22.36 8.31
C ASP A 104 13.37 20.92 8.42
N GLY A 105 12.96 19.99 7.55
CA GLY A 105 13.47 18.61 7.47
C GLY A 105 13.12 17.69 8.65
N ARG A 106 12.51 18.23 9.71
CA ARG A 106 12.16 17.51 10.95
C ARG A 106 10.94 16.61 10.83
N ILE A 107 10.04 16.93 9.90
CA ILE A 107 8.81 16.18 9.63
C ILE A 107 8.80 15.78 8.16
N LEU A 108 8.81 14.47 7.93
CA LEU A 108 8.78 13.86 6.61
C LEU A 108 7.50 13.04 6.49
N SER A 109 6.57 13.49 5.66
CA SER A 109 5.35 12.75 5.36
C SER A 109 5.60 11.83 4.19
N TYR A 110 5.34 10.53 4.34
CA TYR A 110 5.51 9.53 3.29
C TYR A 110 4.17 8.88 2.93
N ALA A 111 4.07 8.47 1.67
CA ALA A 111 2.98 7.66 1.15
C ALA A 111 3.58 6.50 0.36
N VAL A 112 3.20 5.28 0.73
CA VAL A 112 3.59 4.06 0.03
C VAL A 112 2.35 3.32 -0.43
N GLU A 113 2.41 2.77 -1.64
CA GLU A 113 1.37 1.97 -2.25
C GLU A 113 1.89 0.54 -2.45
N PHE A 114 1.10 -0.41 -1.98
CA PHE A 114 1.33 -1.83 -2.15
C PHE A 114 0.26 -2.40 -3.08
N THR A 115 0.66 -3.17 -4.06
CA THR A 115 -0.24 -3.91 -4.94
C THR A 115 -0.12 -5.40 -4.64
N GLU A 116 -1.24 -6.06 -4.39
CA GLU A 116 -1.31 -7.51 -4.22
C GLU A 116 -0.81 -8.22 -5.49
N THR A 117 0.09 -9.21 -5.35
CA THR A 117 0.67 -9.92 -6.49
C THR A 117 -0.19 -11.09 -6.94
N GLU A 118 -0.71 -11.86 -5.99
CA GLU A 118 -1.59 -12.99 -6.27
C GLU A 118 -2.90 -12.83 -5.51
N ARG A 119 -3.96 -12.47 -6.23
CA ARG A 119 -5.31 -12.70 -5.73
C ARG A 119 -5.73 -14.09 -6.15
N LYS A 120 -5.50 -15.10 -5.29
CA LYS A 120 -6.12 -16.42 -5.49
C LYS A 120 -7.62 -16.19 -5.62
N GLY A 121 -8.17 -16.52 -6.80
CA GLY A 121 -9.61 -16.56 -6.99
C GLY A 121 -10.18 -17.41 -5.87
N VAL A 122 -11.22 -16.91 -5.21
CA VAL A 122 -12.01 -17.76 -4.31
C VAL A 122 -12.48 -18.91 -5.21
N GLN A 123 -11.93 -20.10 -5.01
CA GLN A 123 -12.54 -21.31 -5.53
C GLN A 123 -13.82 -21.44 -4.72
N GLU A 124 -14.93 -21.01 -5.30
CA GLU A 124 -16.25 -21.40 -4.81
C GLU A 124 -16.33 -22.93 -4.99
N GLU A 125 -16.32 -23.66 -3.86
CA GLU A 125 -16.79 -25.05 -3.76
C GLU A 125 -18.32 -25.10 -3.84
#